data_AF-A0AAJ1VXI1-F1
#
_entry.id   AF-A0AAJ1VXI1-F1
#
_cell.length_a   1.000
_cell.length_b   1.000
_cell.length_c   1.000
_cell.angle_alpha   90.00
_cell.angle_beta   90.00
_cell.angle_gamma   90.00
#
_symmetry.space_group_name_H-M   'P 1'
#
loop_
_entity.id
_entity.type
_entity.pdbx_description
1 polymer ?
#
loop_
_entity_poly.entity_id
_entity_poly.type
_entity_poly.pdbx_seq_one_letter_code
_entity_poly.pdbx_strand_id
1 'polypeptide(L)'
;EHMLFNNAVWAPFLTPDGEDINLQLFLDEDIQELVFGEPIDFVLSTAPDLPKVSLLGQRPVKNCNMYLAPNIPAKKLNNGISNDRFRVNGMFKETDVFALLDEKTAIFAPKNGLMITNIGIFWRGNWQYGGLPWRIGDSSMTGVLHMDGPMGTKFLAVVIDDEFILPIGGLGAVYEPEAEYIAQLMSAMMEIANEQYHSSR
;
A
#
# COMPACT_ATOMS: atom_id res chain seq x y z
N GLU A 1 23.22 -7.53 -1.76
CA GLU A 1 24.05 -6.67 -0.90
C GLU A 1 24.52 -5.38 -1.59
N HIS A 2 25.11 -5.41 -2.80
CA HIS A 2 25.52 -4.17 -3.50
C HIS A 2 24.40 -3.17 -3.87
N MET A 3 23.13 -3.60 -3.99
CA MET A 3 22.01 -2.73 -4.41
C MET A 3 21.34 -1.93 -3.26
N LEU A 4 21.59 -2.27 -1.99
CA LEU A 4 21.04 -1.52 -0.84
C LEU A 4 21.90 -0.32 -0.42
N PHE A 5 23.13 -0.19 -0.96
CA PHE A 5 24.06 0.87 -0.54
C PHE A 5 23.60 2.28 -0.94
N ASN A 6 22.94 2.43 -2.08
CA ASN A 6 22.41 3.73 -2.52
C ASN A 6 21.07 4.11 -1.87
N ASN A 7 20.36 3.12 -1.30
CA ASN A 7 19.04 3.30 -0.69
C ASN A 7 19.07 2.93 0.79
N ALA A 8 20.20 3.17 1.47
CA ALA A 8 20.43 2.75 2.85
C ALA A 8 19.41 3.36 3.84
N VAL A 9 18.85 4.53 3.53
CA VAL A 9 17.80 5.19 4.33
C VAL A 9 16.50 4.37 4.38
N TRP A 10 16.24 3.54 3.36
CA TRP A 10 15.05 2.68 3.29
C TRP A 10 15.24 1.35 4.01
N ALA A 11 16.48 0.90 4.20
CA ALA A 11 16.76 -0.41 4.78
C ALA A 11 16.12 -0.64 6.17
N PRO A 12 16.09 0.35 7.10
CA PRO A 12 15.41 0.19 8.39
C PRO A 12 13.90 -0.07 8.28
N PHE A 13 13.26 0.37 7.21
CA PHE A 13 11.81 0.21 6.98
C PHE A 13 11.47 -1.16 6.39
N LEU A 14 12.45 -1.89 5.84
CA LEU A 14 12.25 -3.25 5.36
C LEU A 14 12.20 -4.21 6.55
N THR A 15 11.04 -4.81 6.76
CA THR A 15 10.81 -5.73 7.89
C THR A 15 11.19 -7.16 7.51
N PRO A 16 12.09 -7.83 8.27
CA PRO A 16 12.35 -9.25 8.08
C PRO A 16 11.09 -10.10 8.28
N ASP A 17 11.03 -11.27 7.62
CA ASP A 17 9.89 -12.17 7.82
C ASP A 17 9.77 -12.58 9.29
N GLY A 18 8.54 -12.57 9.80
CA GLY A 18 8.26 -12.91 11.18
C GLY A 18 8.51 -11.79 12.21
N GLU A 19 9.06 -10.64 11.81
CA GLU A 19 9.33 -9.51 12.71
C GLU A 19 8.26 -8.42 12.69
N ASP A 20 8.19 -7.64 13.77
CA ASP A 20 7.28 -6.51 13.89
C ASP A 20 7.82 -5.29 13.15
N ILE A 21 6.91 -4.54 12.54
CA ILE A 21 7.25 -3.24 11.96
C ILE A 21 7.71 -2.34 13.10
N ASN A 22 8.89 -1.74 12.95
CA ASN A 22 9.39 -0.79 13.92
C ASN A 22 8.60 0.52 13.81
N LEU A 23 7.55 0.63 14.63
CA LEU A 23 6.62 1.77 14.59
C LEU A 23 7.33 3.11 14.85
N GLN A 24 8.44 3.12 15.58
CA GLN A 24 9.18 4.35 15.88
C GLN A 24 9.77 4.99 14.64
N LEU A 25 10.13 4.20 13.62
CA LEU A 25 10.66 4.74 12.36
C LEU A 25 9.64 5.60 11.62
N PHE A 26 8.36 5.31 11.78
CA PHE A 26 7.26 6.04 11.14
C PHE A 26 6.78 7.24 11.95
N LEU A 27 7.33 7.43 13.16
CA LEU A 27 7.10 8.61 14.00
C LEU A 27 8.23 9.64 13.88
N ASP A 28 9.23 9.33 13.04
CA ASP A 28 10.36 10.21 12.78
C ASP A 28 9.88 11.48 12.04
N GLU A 29 10.49 12.63 12.36
CA GLU A 29 10.12 13.92 11.78
C GLU A 29 10.44 14.04 10.29
N ASP A 30 11.37 13.22 9.79
CA ASP A 30 11.69 13.14 8.37
C ASP A 30 10.63 12.38 7.55
N ILE A 31 9.63 11.77 8.21
CA ILE A 31 8.54 11.05 7.54
C ILE A 31 7.41 12.00 7.18
N GLN A 32 7.08 12.05 5.89
CA GLN A 32 5.98 12.87 5.42
C GLN A 32 4.63 12.16 5.64
N GLU A 33 3.87 12.64 6.61
CA GLU A 33 2.43 12.35 6.71
C GLU A 33 1.64 13.23 5.73
N LEU A 34 0.74 12.60 4.98
CA LEU A 34 -0.15 13.30 4.06
C LEU A 34 -1.23 14.05 4.83
N VAL A 35 -1.23 15.37 4.70
CA VAL A 35 -2.26 16.23 5.29
C VAL A 35 -3.18 16.75 4.20
N PHE A 36 -4.48 16.47 4.30
CA PHE A 36 -5.46 16.93 3.32
C PHE A 36 -6.23 18.12 3.87
N GLY A 37 -6.34 19.19 3.05
CA GLY A 37 -7.23 20.31 3.35
C GLY A 37 -8.71 19.98 3.12
N GLU A 38 -8.97 18.98 2.28
CA GLU A 38 -10.30 18.50 1.90
C GLU A 38 -10.56 17.10 2.51
N PRO A 39 -11.83 16.71 2.70
CA PRO A 39 -12.20 15.36 3.14
C PRO A 39 -11.63 14.25 2.24
N ILE A 40 -11.27 13.09 2.82
CA ILE A 40 -10.65 11.99 2.06
C ILE A 40 -11.56 11.43 0.97
N ASP A 41 -12.88 11.48 1.14
CA ASP A 41 -13.84 11.08 0.11
C ASP A 41 -13.78 12.00 -1.12
N PHE A 42 -13.52 13.29 -0.92
CA PHE A 42 -13.27 14.23 -2.01
C PHE A 42 -12.00 13.84 -2.78
N VAL A 43 -10.90 13.60 -2.05
CA VAL A 43 -9.60 13.18 -2.62
C VAL A 43 -9.72 11.84 -3.38
N LEU A 44 -10.50 10.89 -2.86
CA LEU A 44 -10.73 9.61 -3.54
C LEU A 44 -11.73 9.71 -4.69
N SER A 45 -12.59 10.73 -4.72
CA SER A 45 -13.53 10.98 -5.83
C SER A 45 -12.89 11.68 -7.03
N THR A 46 -11.77 12.37 -6.82
CA THR A 46 -10.94 12.92 -7.91
C THR A 46 -10.02 11.86 -8.51
N ALA A 47 -9.87 10.71 -7.83
CA ALA A 47 -9.27 9.54 -8.44
C ALA A 47 -10.11 9.10 -9.64
N PRO A 48 -9.48 8.67 -10.74
CA PRO A 48 -10.17 8.33 -11.97
C PRO A 48 -11.28 7.30 -11.73
N ASP A 49 -12.45 7.55 -12.35
CA ASP A 49 -13.62 6.68 -12.28
C ASP A 49 -13.20 5.23 -12.58
N LEU A 50 -13.40 4.34 -11.60
CA LEU A 50 -13.23 2.91 -11.82
C LEU A 50 -14.07 2.50 -13.05
N PRO A 51 -13.54 1.65 -13.95
CA PRO A 51 -14.44 0.94 -14.84
C PRO A 51 -15.43 0.18 -13.96
N LYS A 52 -16.72 0.50 -14.08
CA LYS A 52 -17.82 -0.23 -13.42
C LYS A 52 -17.92 -1.61 -14.08
N VAL A 53 -16.98 -2.52 -13.80
CA VAL A 53 -16.92 -3.84 -14.45
C VAL A 53 -17.98 -4.76 -13.84
N SER A 54 -19.22 -4.59 -14.29
CA SER A 54 -20.18 -5.68 -14.40
C SER A 54 -19.94 -6.37 -15.74
N LEU A 55 -19.11 -7.41 -15.76
CA LEU A 55 -19.05 -8.34 -16.88
C LEU A 55 -19.51 -9.70 -16.36
N LEU A 56 -20.81 -9.92 -16.50
CA LEU A 56 -21.44 -11.24 -16.49
C LEU A 56 -20.86 -12.03 -17.68
N GLY A 57 -19.71 -12.66 -17.44
CA GLY A 57 -19.04 -13.46 -18.45
C GLY A 57 -17.57 -13.65 -18.08
N GLN A 58 -17.30 -14.72 -17.31
CA GLN A 58 -15.95 -15.24 -17.06
C GLN A 58 -14.99 -14.30 -16.34
N ARG A 59 -15.26 -14.01 -15.06
CA ARG A 59 -14.21 -13.54 -14.15
C ARG A 59 -13.26 -14.72 -13.85
N PRO A 60 -11.94 -14.62 -14.08
CA PRO A 60 -10.98 -15.44 -13.35
C PRO A 60 -11.26 -15.24 -11.86
N VAL A 61 -11.15 -16.31 -11.06
CA VAL A 61 -11.54 -16.32 -9.65
C VAL A 61 -10.99 -15.07 -8.93
N LYS A 62 -11.89 -14.18 -8.47
CA LYS A 62 -11.53 -13.00 -7.69
C LYS A 62 -10.92 -13.44 -6.36
N ASN A 63 -9.60 -13.61 -6.32
CA ASN A 63 -8.89 -13.93 -5.09
C ASN A 63 -8.63 -12.69 -4.25
N CYS A 64 -8.96 -11.47 -4.68
CA CYS A 64 -8.80 -10.26 -3.87
C CYS A 64 -10.07 -9.41 -3.82
N ASN A 65 -10.32 -8.79 -2.67
CA ASN A 65 -11.32 -7.74 -2.50
C ASN A 65 -10.63 -6.41 -2.20
N MET A 66 -11.07 -5.34 -2.86
CA MET A 66 -10.65 -3.97 -2.59
C MET A 66 -11.75 -3.23 -1.83
N TYR A 67 -11.35 -2.49 -0.79
CA TYR A 67 -12.20 -1.62 0.01
C TYR A 67 -11.58 -0.23 0.04
N LEU A 68 -12.39 0.81 -0.14
CA LEU A 68 -11.95 2.19 -0.23
C LEU A 68 -12.66 3.05 0.82
N ALA A 69 -11.96 4.02 1.39
CA ALA A 69 -12.57 5.01 2.28
C ALA A 69 -13.60 5.86 1.51
N PRO A 70 -14.65 6.38 2.18
CA PRO A 70 -15.00 6.14 3.58
C PRO A 70 -15.76 4.82 3.80
N ASN A 71 -15.96 4.02 2.74
CA ASN A 71 -16.85 2.86 2.74
C ASN A 71 -16.16 1.53 3.09
N ILE A 72 -15.06 1.58 3.85
CA ILE A 72 -14.37 0.36 4.31
C ILE A 72 -15.20 -0.28 5.43
N PRO A 73 -15.57 -1.58 5.33
CA PRO A 73 -16.30 -2.24 6.42
C PRO A 73 -15.50 -2.21 7.72
N ALA A 74 -16.11 -1.76 8.82
CA ALA A 74 -15.44 -1.62 10.13
C ALA A 74 -14.68 -2.88 10.57
N LYS A 75 -15.24 -4.08 10.34
CA LYS A 75 -14.56 -5.34 10.64
C LYS A 75 -13.27 -5.52 9.83
N LYS A 76 -13.22 -5.07 8.57
CA LYS A 76 -12.01 -5.15 7.72
C LYS A 76 -10.99 -4.13 8.17
N LEU A 77 -11.44 -2.91 8.43
CA LEU A 77 -10.61 -1.82 8.92
C LEU A 77 -9.93 -2.17 10.25
N ASN A 78 -10.71 -2.60 11.23
CA ASN A 78 -10.20 -3.06 12.52
C ASN A 78 -9.20 -4.21 12.35
N ASN A 79 -9.46 -5.19 11.48
CA ASN A 79 -8.49 -6.25 11.22
C ASN A 79 -7.21 -5.78 10.51
N GLY A 80 -7.23 -4.64 9.83
CA GLY A 80 -6.03 -4.04 9.25
C GLY A 80 -5.19 -3.34 10.32
N ILE A 81 -5.83 -2.51 11.15
CA ILE A 81 -5.16 -1.61 12.09
C ILE A 81 -4.88 -2.22 13.48
N SER A 82 -5.66 -3.23 13.92
CA SER A 82 -5.57 -3.76 15.30
C SER A 82 -5.16 -5.23 15.39
N ASN A 83 -5.16 -5.95 14.28
CA ASN A 83 -4.74 -7.34 14.23
C ASN A 83 -3.35 -7.37 13.58
N ASP A 84 -2.45 -8.24 14.01
CA ASP A 84 -1.05 -8.35 13.52
C ASP A 84 -0.94 -8.71 12.02
N ARG A 85 -2.03 -8.57 11.26
CA ARG A 85 -2.09 -8.72 9.81
C ARG A 85 -1.04 -7.88 9.11
N PHE A 86 -0.95 -6.60 9.46
CA PHE A 86 0.09 -5.72 8.92
C PHE A 86 1.15 -5.36 9.96
N ARG A 87 1.00 -5.85 11.21
CA ARG A 87 1.89 -5.57 12.35
C ARG A 87 2.03 -4.07 12.68
N VAL A 88 0.91 -3.37 12.60
CA VAL A 88 0.77 -1.91 12.79
C VAL A 88 -0.14 -1.55 13.96
N ASN A 89 -0.23 -2.44 14.96
CA ASN A 89 -1.17 -2.27 16.07
C ASN A 89 -0.89 -0.96 16.82
N GLY A 90 -1.91 -0.10 16.91
CA GLY A 90 -1.84 1.20 17.58
C GLY A 90 -1.22 2.33 16.76
N MET A 91 -0.82 2.08 15.51
CA MET A 91 -0.24 3.09 14.62
C MET A 91 -1.30 3.95 13.91
N PHE A 92 -2.40 3.34 13.48
CA PHE A 92 -3.39 3.99 12.62
C PHE A 92 -4.75 4.15 13.28
N LYS A 93 -5.38 5.30 13.03
CA LYS A 93 -6.82 5.49 13.19
C LYS A 93 -7.54 5.08 11.90
N GLU A 94 -8.85 4.94 12.00
CA GLU A 94 -9.71 4.61 10.85
C GLU A 94 -9.59 5.63 9.71
N THR A 95 -9.41 6.91 10.04
CA THR A 95 -9.26 8.04 9.11
C THR A 95 -7.98 8.01 8.30
N ASP A 96 -6.99 7.26 8.77
CA ASP A 96 -5.64 7.25 8.22
C ASP A 96 -5.52 6.22 7.09
N VAL A 97 -6.55 5.38 6.90
CA VAL A 97 -6.56 4.28 5.92
C VAL A 97 -7.44 4.63 4.73
N PHE A 98 -6.83 4.65 3.54
CA PHE A 98 -7.51 5.02 2.30
C PHE A 98 -8.02 3.83 1.51
N ALA A 99 -7.22 2.75 1.49
CA ALA A 99 -7.59 1.53 0.81
C ALA A 99 -7.09 0.29 1.55
N LEU A 100 -7.88 -0.78 1.44
CA LEU A 100 -7.51 -2.12 1.88
C LEU A 100 -7.72 -3.12 0.76
N LEU A 101 -6.67 -3.88 0.48
CA LEU A 101 -6.72 -5.09 -0.31
C LEU A 101 -6.64 -6.30 0.61
N ASP A 102 -7.62 -7.18 0.47
CA ASP A 102 -7.72 -8.42 1.26
C ASP A 102 -7.76 -9.61 0.31
N GLU A 103 -6.76 -10.47 0.39
CA GLU A 103 -6.75 -11.74 -0.33
C GLU A 103 -7.79 -12.69 0.30
N LYS A 104 -8.67 -13.23 -0.54
CA LYS A 104 -9.50 -14.39 -0.28
C LYS A 104 -8.64 -15.63 -0.28
N THR A 105 -8.13 -15.97 0.89
CA THR A 105 -7.43 -17.21 1.11
C THR A 105 -8.39 -18.31 1.58
N ALA A 106 -7.99 -19.57 1.38
CA ALA A 106 -8.71 -20.72 1.92
C ALA A 106 -8.85 -20.61 3.45
N ILE A 107 -9.86 -21.26 4.01
CA ILE A 107 -10.02 -21.33 5.47
C ILE A 107 -8.71 -21.89 6.06
N PHE A 108 -8.15 -21.20 7.07
CA PHE A 108 -6.87 -21.51 7.75
C PHE A 108 -5.56 -21.03 7.08
N ALA A 109 -5.61 -20.37 5.92
CA ALA A 109 -4.41 -19.74 5.35
C ALA A 109 -4.22 -18.30 5.89
N PRO A 110 -2.96 -17.85 6.10
CA PRO A 110 -2.63 -16.44 6.26
C PRO A 110 -3.38 -15.56 5.25
N LYS A 111 -3.96 -14.44 5.70
CA LYS A 111 -4.59 -13.48 4.80
C LYS A 111 -3.57 -12.43 4.41
N ASN A 112 -3.14 -12.48 3.16
CA ASN A 112 -2.27 -11.45 2.60
C ASN A 112 -3.07 -10.22 2.20
N GLY A 113 -2.38 -9.12 1.97
CA GLY A 113 -3.04 -7.86 1.64
C GLY A 113 -2.10 -6.66 1.58
N LEU A 114 -2.69 -5.53 1.24
CA LEU A 114 -2.05 -4.21 1.20
C LEU A 114 -2.99 -3.23 1.87
N MET A 115 -2.43 -2.36 2.67
CA MET A 115 -3.07 -1.22 3.28
C MET A 115 -2.36 0.03 2.77
N ILE A 116 -3.15 0.98 2.25
CA ILE A 116 -2.67 2.28 1.78
C ILE A 116 -3.16 3.31 2.78
N THR A 117 -2.24 4.13 3.28
CA THR A 117 -2.49 5.06 4.40
C THR A 117 -1.99 6.47 4.08
N ASN A 118 -2.27 7.40 4.98
CA ASN A 118 -1.73 8.76 4.97
C ASN A 118 -0.20 8.84 5.08
N ILE A 119 0.50 7.88 5.68
CA ILE A 119 1.97 7.95 5.82
C ILE A 119 2.72 7.04 4.85
N GLY A 120 2.05 6.03 4.30
CA GLY A 120 2.69 5.06 3.42
C GLY A 120 1.84 3.85 3.09
N ILE A 121 2.52 2.78 2.69
CA ILE A 121 1.92 1.47 2.45
C ILE A 121 2.39 0.45 3.47
N PHE A 122 1.51 -0.49 3.78
CA PHE A 122 1.77 -1.61 4.67
C PHE A 122 1.23 -2.87 4.03
N TRP A 123 2.05 -3.90 3.89
CA TRP A 123 1.63 -5.12 3.23
C TRP A 123 2.00 -6.35 4.05
N ARG A 124 1.21 -7.40 3.80
CA ARG A 124 1.56 -8.76 4.15
C ARG A 124 1.55 -9.55 2.87
N GLY A 125 2.68 -10.16 2.56
CA GLY A 125 2.80 -11.15 1.51
C GLY A 125 2.98 -12.56 2.03
N ASN A 126 3.18 -13.49 1.11
CA ASN A 126 3.52 -14.87 1.44
C ASN A 126 4.87 -14.86 2.17
N TRP A 127 4.83 -15.06 3.49
CA TRP A 127 6.03 -15.14 4.33
C TRP A 127 6.87 -13.85 4.30
N GLN A 128 6.21 -12.69 4.21
CA GLN A 128 6.88 -11.42 4.41
C GLN A 128 5.88 -10.34 4.84
N TYR A 129 6.37 -9.42 5.65
CA TYR A 129 5.67 -8.20 6.05
C TYR A 129 6.50 -7.01 5.58
N GLY A 130 5.85 -5.88 5.40
CA GLY A 130 6.59 -4.65 5.21
C GLY A 130 5.73 -3.43 5.40
N GLY A 131 6.40 -2.34 5.75
CA GLY A 131 5.83 -1.02 5.76
C GLY A 131 6.83 -0.10 5.09
N LEU A 132 6.36 0.78 4.21
CA LEU A 132 7.21 1.79 3.62
C LEU A 132 6.47 3.13 3.63
N PRO A 133 7.11 4.20 4.12
CA PRO A 133 6.55 5.55 4.06
C PRO A 133 6.56 6.06 2.62
N TRP A 134 5.67 6.99 2.28
CA TRP A 134 5.70 7.64 0.96
C TRP A 134 7.03 8.36 0.70
N ARG A 135 7.61 8.96 1.75
CA ARG A 135 8.81 9.80 1.70
C ARG A 135 9.57 9.80 3.04
N ILE A 136 10.91 9.88 2.96
CA ILE A 136 11.84 10.02 4.09
C ILE A 136 12.87 11.09 3.73
N GLY A 137 12.76 12.28 4.31
CA GLY A 137 13.67 13.39 4.01
C GLY A 137 13.75 13.64 2.50
N ASP A 138 14.96 13.59 1.93
CA ASP A 138 15.17 13.81 0.49
C ASP A 138 14.80 12.62 -0.41
N SER A 139 14.62 11.42 0.15
CA SER A 139 14.25 10.20 -0.59
C SER A 139 12.74 9.96 -0.62
N SER A 140 12.20 9.41 -1.71
CA SER A 140 10.77 9.07 -1.82
C SER A 140 10.47 7.84 -2.68
N MET A 141 9.27 7.30 -2.52
CA MET A 141 8.69 6.45 -3.55
C MET A 141 8.34 7.32 -4.75
N THR A 142 8.80 6.93 -5.93
CA THR A 142 8.64 7.71 -7.17
C THR A 142 7.78 6.99 -8.20
N GLY A 143 7.48 5.71 -8.00
CA GLY A 143 6.66 4.97 -8.94
C GLY A 143 6.09 3.68 -8.39
N VAL A 144 5.16 3.13 -9.16
CA VAL A 144 4.56 1.82 -8.92
C VAL A 144 4.49 1.07 -10.24
N LEU A 145 4.95 -0.17 -10.21
CA LEU A 145 4.96 -1.08 -11.34
C LEU A 145 4.05 -2.25 -11.01
N HIS A 146 3.37 -2.77 -12.03
CA HIS A 146 2.76 -4.08 -11.94
C HIS A 146 3.39 -5.04 -12.95
N MET A 147 3.49 -6.31 -12.59
CA MET A 147 4.02 -7.37 -13.43
C MET A 147 2.98 -8.48 -13.58
N ASP A 148 2.89 -9.02 -14.79
CA ASP A 148 2.03 -10.18 -15.05
C ASP A 148 2.57 -11.41 -14.32
N GLY A 149 1.68 -12.05 -13.57
CA GLY A 149 1.90 -13.33 -12.95
C GLY A 149 1.09 -14.44 -13.62
N PRO A 150 1.26 -15.69 -13.16
CA PRO A 150 0.53 -16.83 -13.69
C PRO A 150 -0.99 -16.63 -13.54
N MET A 151 -1.78 -17.19 -14.47
CA MET A 151 -3.25 -17.19 -14.40
C MET A 151 -3.91 -15.80 -14.33
N GLY A 152 -3.28 -14.77 -14.92
CA GLY A 152 -3.82 -13.40 -14.95
C GLY A 152 -3.72 -12.67 -13.61
N THR A 153 -2.83 -13.13 -12.72
CA THR A 153 -2.47 -12.41 -11.50
C THR A 153 -1.60 -11.20 -11.81
N LYS A 154 -1.66 -10.14 -10.99
CA LYS A 154 -0.71 -9.02 -11.05
C LYS A 154 0.08 -8.93 -9.76
N PHE A 155 1.39 -8.79 -9.86
CA PHE A 155 2.29 -8.47 -8.74
C PHE A 155 2.62 -6.98 -8.74
N LEU A 156 2.69 -6.35 -7.56
CA LEU A 156 3.09 -4.95 -7.44
C LEU A 156 4.55 -4.82 -6.99
N ALA A 157 5.20 -3.79 -7.50
CA ALA A 157 6.48 -3.30 -7.04
C ALA A 157 6.43 -1.78 -6.94
N VAL A 158 7.21 -1.21 -6.02
CA VAL A 158 7.43 0.24 -5.94
C VAL A 158 8.79 0.60 -6.48
N VAL A 159 8.89 1.79 -7.04
CA VAL A 159 10.15 2.40 -7.44
C VAL A 159 10.51 3.43 -6.38
N ILE A 160 11.75 3.36 -5.92
CA ILE A 160 12.32 4.22 -4.89
C ILE A 160 13.43 5.04 -5.53
N ASP A 161 13.37 6.36 -5.33
CA ASP A 161 14.36 7.32 -5.80
C ASP A 161 14.69 7.17 -7.31
N ASP A 162 13.71 6.77 -8.12
CA ASP A 162 13.84 6.44 -9.56
C ASP A 162 14.88 5.36 -9.91
N GLU A 163 15.49 4.73 -8.91
CA GLU A 163 16.65 3.84 -9.07
C GLU A 163 16.34 2.40 -8.65
N PHE A 164 15.63 2.23 -7.53
CA PHE A 164 15.49 0.93 -6.90
C PHE A 164 14.05 0.41 -7.00
N ILE A 165 13.90 -0.72 -7.70
CA ILE A 165 12.62 -1.43 -7.80
C ILE A 165 12.53 -2.42 -6.64
N LEU A 166 11.61 -2.17 -5.72
CA LEU A 166 11.30 -3.09 -4.62
C LEU A 166 9.99 -3.83 -4.89
N PRO A 167 10.03 -5.16 -5.03
CA PRO A 167 8.82 -5.96 -5.06
C PRO A 167 8.12 -5.93 -3.70
N ILE A 168 6.93 -5.35 -3.62
CA ILE A 168 6.04 -5.38 -2.45
C ILE A 168 5.05 -6.55 -2.56
N GLY A 169 5.51 -7.61 -3.24
CA GLY A 169 4.73 -8.79 -3.58
C GLY A 169 4.03 -9.38 -2.38
N GLY A 170 2.74 -9.65 -2.52
CA GLY A 170 1.94 -10.17 -1.42
C GLY A 170 0.45 -10.22 -1.68
N LEU A 171 -0.03 -9.52 -2.70
CA LEU A 171 -1.47 -9.37 -2.92
C LEU A 171 -2.16 -10.54 -3.60
N GLY A 172 -1.52 -11.70 -3.73
CA GLY A 172 -2.08 -12.82 -4.47
C GLY A 172 -2.45 -12.46 -5.92
N ALA A 173 -3.55 -13.03 -6.43
CA ALA A 173 -4.10 -12.68 -7.74
C ALA A 173 -4.90 -11.37 -7.67
N VAL A 174 -4.22 -10.23 -7.83
CA VAL A 174 -4.93 -8.96 -8.06
C VAL A 174 -5.49 -8.96 -9.48
N TYR A 175 -6.80 -8.72 -9.61
CA TYR A 175 -7.45 -8.56 -10.90
C TYR A 175 -7.01 -7.22 -11.52
N GLU A 176 -6.80 -7.20 -12.83
CA GLU A 176 -6.11 -6.11 -13.54
C GLU A 176 -6.70 -4.71 -13.29
N PRO A 177 -8.03 -4.49 -13.35
CA PRO A 177 -8.61 -3.19 -13.02
C PRO A 177 -8.34 -2.73 -11.58
N GLU A 178 -8.35 -3.65 -10.60
CA GLU A 178 -8.00 -3.32 -9.22
C GLU A 178 -6.50 -2.98 -9.12
N ALA A 179 -5.62 -3.67 -9.85
CA ALA A 179 -4.18 -3.36 -9.88
C ALA A 179 -3.89 -1.99 -10.51
N GLU A 180 -4.59 -1.63 -11.59
CA GLU A 180 -4.51 -0.31 -12.22
C GLU A 180 -4.98 0.81 -11.29
N TYR A 181 -6.08 0.59 -10.57
CA TYR A 181 -6.59 1.58 -9.63
C TYR A 181 -5.62 1.81 -8.47
N ILE A 182 -5.04 0.74 -7.92
CA ILE A 182 -4.04 0.84 -6.85
C ILE A 182 -2.80 1.57 -7.33
N ALA A 183 -2.34 1.27 -8.54
CA ALA A 183 -1.21 1.96 -9.12
C ALA A 183 -1.51 3.47 -9.21
N GLN A 184 -2.66 3.85 -9.75
CA GLN A 184 -3.06 5.26 -9.85
C GLN A 184 -3.22 5.93 -8.48
N LEU A 185 -3.84 5.25 -7.51
CA LEU A 185 -4.00 5.77 -6.15
C LEU A 185 -2.65 5.99 -5.48
N MET A 186 -1.75 5.00 -5.54
CA MET A 186 -0.40 5.11 -4.99
C MET A 186 0.40 6.23 -5.66
N SER A 187 0.33 6.35 -6.99
CA SER A 187 0.97 7.45 -7.71
C SER A 187 0.46 8.81 -7.25
N ALA A 188 -0.86 8.99 -7.08
CA ALA A 188 -1.42 10.24 -6.57
C ALA A 188 -0.92 10.54 -5.14
N MET A 189 -0.84 9.53 -4.26
CA MET A 189 -0.32 9.72 -2.90
C MET A 189 1.17 10.12 -2.90
N MET A 190 1.97 9.53 -3.79
CA MET A 190 3.39 9.89 -3.98
C MET A 190 3.53 11.34 -4.45
N GLU A 191 2.72 11.76 -5.43
CA GLU A 191 2.70 13.15 -5.93
C GLU A 191 2.39 14.13 -4.80
N ILE A 192 1.33 13.87 -4.03
CA ILE A 192 0.94 14.73 -2.89
C ILE A 192 2.06 14.78 -1.84
N ALA A 193 2.68 13.63 -1.50
CA ALA A 193 3.77 13.59 -0.52
C ALA A 193 4.95 14.47 -0.97
N ASN A 194 5.33 14.38 -2.25
CA ASN A 194 6.43 15.16 -2.81
C ASN A 194 6.08 16.66 -2.89
N GLU A 195 4.87 17.02 -3.30
CA GLU A 195 4.41 18.41 -3.35
C GLU A 195 4.39 19.06 -1.96
N GLN A 196 3.88 18.36 -0.95
CA GLN A 196 3.84 18.85 0.44
C GLN A 196 5.23 19.08 0.99
N TYR A 197 6.15 18.14 0.75
CA TYR A 197 7.54 18.29 1.16
C TYR A 197 8.20 19.52 0.53
N HIS A 198 8.08 19.68 -0.79
CA HIS A 198 8.66 20.82 -1.49
C HIS A 198 8.02 22.16 -1.09
N SER A 199 6.75 22.16 -0.69
CA SER A 199 6.06 23.37 -0.22
C SER A 199 6.41 23.76 1.22
N SER A 200 6.94 22.81 2.01
CA SER A 200 7.33 23.03 3.41
C SER A 200 8.76 23.55 3.60
N ARG A 201 9.58 23.54 2.53
CA ARG A 201 10.97 24.02 2.49
C ARG A 201 11.09 25.39 1.83
#